data_AF-A0A2V7V327-F1
#
_entry.id   AF-A0A2V7V327-F1
#
_cell.length_a   1.000
_cell.length_b   1.000
_cell.length_c   1.000
_cell.angle_alpha   90.00
_cell.angle_beta   90.00
_cell.angle_gamma   90.00
#
_symmetry.space_group_name_H-M   'P 1'
#
loop_
_entity.id
_entity.type
_entity.pdbx_description
1 polymer ?
#
loop_
_entity_poly.entity_id
_entity_poly.type
_entity_poly.pdbx_seq_one_letter_code
_entity_poly.pdbx_strand_id
1 'polypeptide(L)'
;MSGDAEETDAVFSYVSPAQRVPKDHPLRIVREITDAALRRLSRDFEGLYSKVGRPSVPPERLLRALLLQYFYGVRSERLLMEQLDYNLLFRWFVGLGMDDQVWDATTFT
;
A
#
# COMPACT_ATOMS: atom_id res chain seq x y z
N MET A 1 -15.87 28.10 -21.04
CA MET A 1 -15.40 28.63 -19.75
C MET A 1 -14.09 27.93 -19.47
N SER A 2 -12.97 28.62 -19.64
CA SER A 2 -11.65 28.09 -19.28
C SER A 2 -11.61 28.06 -17.76
N GLY A 3 -11.46 26.87 -17.17
CA GLY A 3 -11.25 26.76 -15.73
C GLY A 3 -9.87 27.33 -15.43
N ASP A 4 -9.82 28.40 -14.65
CA ASP A 4 -8.56 28.92 -14.13
C ASP A 4 -7.86 27.79 -13.38
N ALA A 5 -6.65 27.47 -13.82
CA ALA A 5 -5.79 26.50 -13.16
C ALA A 5 -5.24 27.16 -11.89
N GLU A 6 -6.01 27.15 -10.82
CA GLU A 6 -5.52 27.53 -9.50
C GLU A 6 -4.53 26.44 -9.02
N GLU A 7 -3.23 26.72 -9.16
CA GLU A 7 -2.19 25.94 -8.49
C GLU A 7 -2.45 25.98 -6.99
N THR A 8 -2.84 24.83 -6.44
CA THR A 8 -3.19 24.72 -5.03
C THR A 8 -1.91 24.59 -4.19
N ASP A 9 -1.45 25.70 -3.62
CA ASP A 9 -0.28 25.78 -2.70
C ASP A 9 -0.64 25.39 -1.25
N ALA A 10 -1.55 24.42 -1.09
CA ALA A 10 -1.97 23.98 0.23
C ALA A 10 -0.87 23.10 0.86
N VAL A 11 -0.19 23.65 1.88
CA VAL A 11 0.91 22.99 2.60
C VAL A 11 0.48 21.71 3.34
N PHE A 12 -0.82 21.57 3.68
CA PHE A 12 -1.36 20.40 4.38
C PHE A 12 -2.68 19.91 3.77
N SER A 13 -2.77 18.60 3.52
CA SER A 13 -3.98 17.92 3.03
C SER A 13 -4.38 16.80 3.99
N TYR A 14 -5.57 16.90 4.59
CA TYR A 14 -6.11 15.92 5.55
C TYR A 14 -6.94 14.80 4.89
N VAL A 15 -6.74 14.55 3.59
CA VAL A 15 -7.53 13.57 2.84
C VAL A 15 -6.88 12.19 2.95
N SER A 16 -7.60 11.23 3.53
CA SER A 16 -7.10 9.86 3.61
C SER A 16 -6.96 9.24 2.20
N PRO A 17 -5.98 8.35 1.97
CA PRO A 17 -5.86 7.62 0.71
C PRO A 17 -7.16 6.93 0.28
N ALA A 18 -7.93 6.43 1.25
CA ALA A 18 -9.18 5.73 1.01
C ALA A 18 -10.28 6.61 0.38
N GLN A 19 -10.26 7.93 0.64
CA GLN A 19 -11.20 8.88 0.06
C GLN A 19 -10.88 9.20 -1.41
N ARG A 20 -9.63 8.98 -1.84
CA ARG A 20 -9.17 9.24 -3.21
C ARG A 20 -9.36 8.05 -4.14
N VAL A 21 -9.59 6.85 -3.60
CA VAL A 21 -9.88 5.65 -4.39
C VAL A 21 -11.38 5.61 -4.72
N PRO A 22 -11.79 5.49 -6.00
CA PRO A 22 -13.21 5.38 -6.37
C PRO A 22 -13.92 4.23 -5.65
N LYS A 23 -15.19 4.40 -5.28
CA LYS A 23 -15.97 3.40 -4.52
C LYS A 23 -16.22 2.11 -5.30
N ASP A 24 -16.23 2.20 -6.61
CA ASP A 24 -16.42 1.13 -7.60
C ASP A 24 -15.10 0.53 -8.09
N HIS A 25 -13.95 0.99 -7.56
CA HIS A 25 -12.65 0.49 -7.99
C HIS A 25 -12.48 -1.00 -7.62
N PRO A 26 -12.11 -1.89 -8.56
CA PRO A 26 -12.03 -3.35 -8.34
C PRO A 26 -11.15 -3.77 -7.15
N LEU A 27 -10.05 -3.04 -6.90
CA LEU A 27 -9.17 -3.31 -5.76
C LEU A 27 -9.86 -3.18 -4.39
N ARG A 28 -11.05 -2.57 -4.27
CA ARG A 28 -11.83 -2.58 -3.02
C ARG A 28 -12.29 -3.99 -2.66
N ILE A 29 -12.88 -4.69 -3.61
CA ILE A 29 -13.32 -6.07 -3.43
C ILE A 29 -12.11 -6.95 -3.14
N VAL A 30 -11.03 -6.79 -3.93
CA VAL A 30 -9.79 -7.54 -3.72
C VAL A 30 -9.21 -7.29 -2.33
N ARG A 31 -9.22 -6.04 -1.86
CA ARG A 31 -8.72 -5.68 -0.54
C ARG A 31 -9.55 -6.32 0.57
N GLU A 32 -10.88 -6.30 0.47
CA GLU A 32 -11.75 -6.94 1.45
C GLU A 32 -11.49 -8.44 1.58
N ILE A 33 -11.37 -9.14 0.44
CA ILE A 33 -11.04 -10.56 0.38
C ILE A 33 -9.65 -10.82 0.97
N THR A 34 -8.67 -10.02 0.58
CA THR A 34 -7.28 -10.12 1.05
C THR A 34 -7.21 -9.90 2.57
N ASP A 35 -7.86 -8.85 3.08
CA ASP A 35 -7.89 -8.54 4.51
C ASP A 35 -8.59 -9.66 5.30
N ALA A 36 -9.66 -10.26 4.76
CA ALA A 36 -10.31 -11.42 5.37
C ALA A 36 -9.39 -12.65 5.43
N ALA A 37 -8.64 -12.92 4.36
CA ALA A 37 -7.67 -14.01 4.32
C ALA A 37 -6.52 -13.77 5.30
N LEU A 38 -5.94 -12.57 5.31
CA LEU A 38 -4.83 -12.21 6.20
C LEU A 38 -5.24 -12.25 7.67
N ARG A 39 -6.47 -11.84 8.01
CA ARG A 39 -7.00 -12.00 9.39
C ARG A 39 -7.09 -13.45 9.84
N ARG A 40 -7.35 -14.40 8.93
CA ARG A 40 -7.36 -15.84 9.27
C ARG A 40 -5.95 -16.36 9.53
N LEU A 41 -4.96 -15.80 8.83
CA LEU A 41 -3.54 -16.16 8.94
C LEU A 41 -2.80 -15.42 10.05
N SER A 42 -3.43 -14.45 10.71
CA SER A 42 -2.75 -13.57 11.68
C SER A 42 -2.09 -14.36 12.82
N ARG A 43 -2.74 -15.42 13.30
CA ARG A 43 -2.19 -16.31 14.33
C ARG A 43 -0.94 -17.06 13.88
N ASP A 44 -0.87 -17.40 12.59
CA ASP A 44 0.30 -18.06 12.02
C ASP A 44 1.45 -17.05 11.84
N PHE A 45 1.12 -15.78 11.55
CA PHE A 45 2.10 -14.70 11.43
C PHE A 45 2.66 -14.21 12.78
N GLU A 46 1.93 -14.37 13.89
CA GLU A 46 2.43 -14.01 15.24
C GLU A 46 3.78 -14.65 15.57
N GLY A 47 4.04 -15.85 15.05
CA GLY A 47 5.33 -16.55 15.21
C GLY A 47 6.48 -15.98 14.35
N LEU A 48 6.16 -15.22 13.31
CA LEU A 48 7.14 -14.63 12.37
C LEU A 48 7.58 -13.23 12.79
N TYR A 49 6.82 -12.54 13.64
CA TYR A 49 7.19 -11.23 14.14
C TYR A 49 8.37 -11.34 15.12
N SER A 50 9.47 -10.68 14.81
CA SER A 50 10.58 -10.56 15.76
C SER A 50 10.13 -9.76 16.98
N LYS A 51 10.37 -10.31 18.17
CA LYS A 51 10.13 -9.62 19.46
C LYS A 51 11.28 -8.66 19.83
N VAL A 52 12.37 -8.65 19.07
CA VAL A 52 13.60 -7.89 19.36
C VAL A 52 14.20 -7.33 18.05
N GLY A 53 14.63 -6.07 18.05
CA GLY A 53 15.28 -5.42 16.89
C GLY A 53 14.42 -4.35 16.23
N ARG A 54 14.84 -3.88 15.04
CA ARG A 54 14.08 -2.91 14.24
C ARG A 54 12.73 -3.52 13.84
N PRO A 55 11.61 -2.79 13.91
CA PRO A 55 10.32 -3.29 13.43
C PRO A 55 10.43 -3.79 11.99
N SER A 56 10.22 -5.08 11.79
CA SER A 56 10.15 -5.69 10.45
C SER A 56 8.90 -5.20 9.73
N VAL A 57 8.94 -5.16 8.40
CA VAL A 57 7.73 -4.88 7.60
C VAL A 57 6.71 -6.00 7.87
N PRO A 58 5.45 -5.67 8.22
CA PRO A 58 4.43 -6.69 8.45
C PRO A 58 4.24 -7.59 7.22
N PRO A 59 4.19 -8.93 7.38
CA PRO A 59 4.00 -9.86 6.28
C PRO A 59 2.72 -9.59 5.48
N GLU A 60 1.68 -9.08 6.13
CA GLU A 60 0.43 -8.67 5.51
C GLU A 60 0.64 -7.53 4.50
N ARG A 61 1.55 -6.59 4.76
CA ARG A 61 1.87 -5.50 3.83
C ARG A 61 2.66 -6.02 2.63
N LEU A 62 3.60 -6.94 2.87
CA LEU A 62 4.37 -7.60 1.81
C LEU A 62 3.48 -8.41 0.88
N LEU A 63 2.57 -9.22 1.43
CA LEU A 63 1.62 -10.01 0.65
C LEU A 63 0.70 -9.13 -0.20
N ARG A 64 0.21 -8.00 0.34
CA ARG A 64 -0.57 -7.03 -0.44
C ARG A 64 0.27 -6.40 -1.57
N ALA A 65 1.53 -6.10 -1.33
CA ALA A 65 2.42 -5.56 -2.34
C ALA A 65 2.66 -6.57 -3.48
N LEU A 66 2.87 -7.86 -3.15
CA LEU A 66 3.00 -8.93 -4.16
C LEU A 66 1.74 -9.12 -5.00
N LEU A 67 0.56 -8.98 -4.39
CA LEU A 67 -0.70 -9.00 -5.13
C LEU A 67 -0.77 -7.85 -6.15
N LEU A 68 -0.37 -6.63 -5.77
CA LEU A 68 -0.29 -5.52 -6.73
C LEU A 68 0.71 -5.81 -7.84
N GLN A 69 1.88 -6.35 -7.51
CA GLN A 69 2.89 -6.74 -8.49
C GLN A 69 2.31 -7.71 -9.53
N TYR A 70 1.54 -8.71 -9.07
CA TYR A 70 0.84 -9.66 -9.92
C TYR A 70 -0.26 -9.01 -10.77
N PHE A 71 -1.20 -8.27 -10.16
CA PHE A 71 -2.34 -7.70 -10.87
C PHE A 71 -1.97 -6.65 -11.91
N TYR A 72 -0.92 -5.87 -11.64
CA TYR A 72 -0.47 -4.80 -12.53
C TYR A 72 0.76 -5.18 -13.36
N GLY A 73 1.22 -6.43 -13.28
CA GLY A 73 2.36 -6.92 -14.04
C GLY A 73 3.66 -6.14 -13.78
N VAL A 74 3.85 -5.65 -12.56
CA VAL A 74 5.04 -4.90 -12.17
C VAL A 74 6.24 -5.84 -12.20
N ARG A 75 7.28 -5.47 -12.96
CA ARG A 75 8.34 -6.39 -13.37
C ARG A 75 9.47 -6.56 -12.35
N SER A 76 9.52 -5.75 -11.31
CA SER A 76 10.54 -5.84 -10.26
C SER A 76 10.05 -5.24 -8.94
N GLU A 77 10.68 -5.67 -7.84
CA GLU A 77 10.42 -5.18 -6.49
C GLU A 77 10.86 -3.71 -6.36
N ARG A 78 11.94 -3.31 -7.06
CA ARG A 78 12.37 -1.91 -7.11
C ARG A 78 11.31 -1.01 -7.74
N LEU A 79 10.76 -1.42 -8.88
CA LEU A 79 9.67 -0.69 -9.54
C LEU A 79 8.40 -0.69 -8.68
N LEU A 80 8.15 -1.77 -7.93
CA LEU A 80 7.05 -1.82 -6.97
C LEU A 80 7.23 -0.79 -5.84
N MET A 81 8.45 -0.63 -5.31
CA MET A 81 8.73 0.38 -4.28
C MET A 81 8.55 1.79 -4.84
N GLU A 82 9.05 2.06 -6.06
CA GLU A 82 8.81 3.33 -6.74
C GLU A 82 7.31 3.61 -6.90
N GLN A 83 6.53 2.61 -7.35
CA GLN A 83 5.06 2.76 -7.41
C GLN A 83 4.46 3.04 -6.04
N LEU A 84 4.94 2.41 -4.96
CA LEU A 84 4.46 2.71 -3.61
C LEU A 84 4.85 4.12 -3.13
N ASP A 85 5.90 4.74 -3.66
CA ASP A 85 6.28 6.10 -3.27
C ASP A 85 5.28 7.15 -3.79
N TYR A 86 4.81 7.03 -5.03
CA TYR A 86 3.95 8.06 -5.64
C TYR A 86 2.50 7.62 -5.92
N ASN A 87 2.22 6.32 -6.01
CA ASN A 87 0.90 5.84 -6.39
C ASN A 87 -0.01 5.67 -5.17
N LEU A 88 -0.91 6.64 -5.00
CA LEU A 88 -1.84 6.67 -3.87
C LEU A 88 -2.74 5.43 -3.78
N LEU A 89 -3.15 4.88 -4.92
CA LEU A 89 -3.97 3.67 -4.96
C LEU A 89 -3.20 2.48 -4.38
N PHE A 90 -1.92 2.35 -4.71
CA PHE A 90 -1.08 1.25 -4.27
C PHE A 90 -0.77 1.38 -2.78
N ARG A 91 -0.43 2.59 -2.31
CA ARG A 91 -0.25 2.90 -0.88
C ARG A 91 -1.50 2.55 -0.09
N TRP A 92 -2.66 3.01 -0.58
CA TRP A 92 -3.93 2.68 0.03
C TRP A 92 -4.10 1.17 0.12
N PHE A 93 -3.98 0.42 -0.98
CA PHE A 93 -4.20 -1.02 -1.01
C PHE A 93 -3.29 -1.77 -0.04
N VAL A 94 -2.00 -1.42 0.00
CA VAL A 94 -1.01 -2.02 0.91
C VAL A 94 -1.23 -1.64 2.38
N GLY A 95 -1.92 -0.54 2.65
CA GLY A 95 -2.15 -0.03 4.00
C GLY A 95 -1.03 0.86 4.52
N LEU A 96 -0.39 1.60 3.61
CA LEU A 96 0.53 2.69 3.91
C LEU A 96 -0.24 4.02 4.01
N GLY A 97 0.09 4.82 5.02
CA GLY A 97 -0.30 6.23 5.12
C GLY A 97 0.33 7.07 4.03
N MET A 98 0.07 8.38 3.98
CA MET A 98 0.76 9.27 3.02
C MET A 98 2.23 9.42 3.36
N ASP A 99 2.53 9.62 4.65
CA ASP A 99 3.87 9.95 5.14
C ASP A 99 4.70 8.73 5.55
N ASP A 100 4.13 7.52 5.47
CA ASP A 100 4.84 6.29 5.80
C ASP A 100 6.03 6.08 4.85
N GLN A 101 7.20 5.76 5.39
CA GLN A 101 8.34 5.41 4.53
C GLN A 101 8.09 4.08 3.80
N VAL A 102 8.33 4.04 2.49
CA VAL A 102 8.36 2.78 1.73
C VAL A 102 9.61 2.00 2.11
N TRP A 103 9.48 0.68 2.25
CA TRP A 103 10.61 -0.18 2.60
C TRP A 103 11.53 -0.42 1.41
N ASP A 104 12.73 -0.93 1.68
CA ASP A 104 13.69 -1.22 0.61
C ASP A 104 13.28 -2.48 -0.18
N ALA A 105 13.57 -2.51 -1.48
CA ALA A 105 13.26 -3.63 -2.36
C ALA A 105 13.93 -4.95 -1.93
N THR A 106 15.06 -4.88 -1.22
CA THR A 106 15.73 -6.04 -0.60
C THR A 106 14.87 -6.73 0.45
N THR A 107 13.78 -6.12 0.93
CA THR A 107 12.87 -6.80 1.88
C THR A 107 12.26 -8.09 1.31
N PHE A 108 12.23 -8.24 -0.01
CA PHE A 108 11.74 -9.44 -0.69
C PHE A 108 12.83 -10.49 -1.00
N THR A 109 14.12 -10.19 -0.76
CA THR A 109 15.27 -11.06 -1.09
C THR A 109 16.14 -11.32 0.13
#